data_AF-A0A519Y4N2-F1
#
_entry.id   AF-A0A519Y4N2-F1
#
_cell.length_a   1.000
_cell.length_b   1.000
_cell.length_c   1.000
_cell.angle_alpha   90.00
_cell.angle_beta   90.00
_cell.angle_gamma   90.00
#
_symmetry.space_group_name_H-M   'P 1'
#
loop_
_entity.id
_entity.type
_entity.pdbx_description
1 polymer ?
#
loop_
_entity_poly.entity_id
_entity_poly.type
_entity_poly.pdbx_seq_one_letter_code
_entity_poly.pdbx_strand_id
1 'polypeptide(L)'
;MSLPLALSSLAAPRTYQLTTTSLVRLNEAEEQNTYRTIVRQTLLARKPNNTYQILLEVLDFQTEKATLFNELAADLNQVSNSLVVQTDVYGRLVRIENKADMLQVWQRLKPDVVKKYQQYYPPAFFEAFEQNMRAEGVFEKSLRHKGLHGVLLAGIYGYGYVPEAAVPGTRVLEQFFNNIDLPLQTSTRAVAGPEPGQLTLHLTGTLH
;
A
#
# COMPACT_ATOMS: atom_id res chain seq x y z
N MET A 1 18.13 9.96 18.57
CA MET A 1 17.05 9.16 19.17
C MET A 1 15.74 9.87 18.86
N SER A 2 14.97 9.38 17.89
CA SER A 2 13.64 9.93 17.58
C SER A 2 12.62 9.33 18.54
N LEU A 3 12.01 10.17 19.37
CA LEU A 3 10.86 9.80 20.20
C LEU A 3 9.72 9.32 19.28
N PRO A 4 9.01 8.23 19.62
CA PRO A 4 7.82 7.84 18.87
C PRO A 4 6.82 8.99 18.96
N LEU A 5 6.46 9.57 17.80
CA LEU A 5 5.40 10.54 17.69
C LEU A 5 4.12 9.83 18.15
N ALA A 6 3.71 10.10 19.38
CA ALA A 6 2.54 9.49 19.94
C ALA A 6 1.34 9.85 19.04
N LEU A 7 0.71 8.82 18.46
CA LEU A 7 -0.51 8.94 17.64
C LEU A 7 -1.69 9.57 18.40
N SER A 8 -1.47 10.05 19.62
CA SER A 8 -2.34 10.96 20.36
C SER A 8 -2.78 12.19 19.59
N SER A 9 -2.08 12.61 18.53
CA SER A 9 -2.54 13.70 17.66
C SER A 9 -3.43 13.24 16.48
N LEU A 10 -3.69 11.94 16.28
CA LEU A 10 -4.56 11.42 15.20
C LEU A 10 -6.06 11.39 15.59
N ALA A 11 -6.53 12.38 16.34
CA ALA A 11 -7.95 12.43 16.72
C ALA A 11 -8.89 12.66 15.52
N ALA A 12 -8.38 13.27 14.45
CA ALA A 12 -9.12 13.54 13.23
C ALA A 12 -8.60 12.68 12.05
N PRO A 13 -9.47 12.23 11.13
CA PRO A 13 -9.07 11.60 9.88
C PRO A 13 -8.10 12.48 9.09
N ARG A 14 -7.11 11.87 8.45
CA ARG A 14 -6.17 12.55 7.55
C ARG A 14 -6.35 12.06 6.14
N THR A 15 -6.37 12.99 5.18
CA THR A 15 -6.40 12.63 3.76
C THR A 15 -5.02 12.87 3.17
N TYR A 16 -4.54 11.89 2.42
CA TYR A 16 -3.27 11.90 1.70
C TYR A 16 -3.54 11.81 0.22
N GLN A 17 -2.81 12.58 -0.57
CA GLN A 17 -2.72 12.41 -2.01
C GLN A 17 -1.34 11.86 -2.35
N LEU A 18 -1.31 10.70 -2.97
CA LEU A 18 -0.09 10.00 -3.35
C LEU A 18 0.03 9.96 -4.86
N THR A 19 1.23 10.28 -5.36
CA THR A 19 1.60 10.05 -6.76
C THR A 19 2.72 9.02 -6.78
N THR A 20 2.47 7.87 -7.41
CA THR A 20 3.45 6.79 -7.55
C THR A 20 3.78 6.63 -9.03
N THR A 21 5.04 6.81 -9.40
CA THR A 21 5.52 6.48 -10.75
C THR A 21 6.23 5.14 -10.68
N SER A 22 5.75 4.17 -11.45
CA SER A 22 6.34 2.84 -11.59
C SER A 22 7.00 2.74 -12.95
N LEU A 23 8.24 2.25 -12.98
CA LEU A 23 8.94 1.85 -14.18
C LEU A 23 9.25 0.37 -14.06
N VAL A 24 8.61 -0.44 -14.90
CA VAL A 24 8.87 -1.88 -14.97
C VAL A 24 9.55 -2.16 -16.30
N ARG A 25 10.74 -2.75 -16.24
CA ARG A 25 11.43 -3.25 -17.44
C ARG A 25 11.39 -4.78 -17.42
N LEU A 26 10.78 -5.36 -18.42
CA LEU A 26 10.64 -6.80 -18.63
C LEU A 26 11.19 -7.13 -20.02
N ASN A 27 12.36 -7.77 -20.07
CA ASN A 27 13.12 -7.99 -21.32
C ASN A 27 13.41 -6.66 -22.04
N GLU A 28 13.03 -6.55 -23.32
CA GLU A 28 13.16 -5.32 -24.14
C GLU A 28 11.99 -4.34 -23.97
N ALA A 29 10.95 -4.71 -23.21
CA ALA A 29 9.79 -3.86 -22.98
C ALA A 29 9.96 -3.02 -21.71
N GLU A 30 9.73 -1.72 -21.83
CA GLU A 30 9.69 -0.78 -20.71
C GLU A 30 8.26 -0.25 -20.56
N GLU A 31 7.67 -0.47 -19.39
CA GLU A 31 6.37 0.09 -19.03
C GLU A 31 6.54 1.09 -17.90
N GLN A 32 6.35 2.37 -18.23
CA GLN A 32 6.22 3.44 -17.26
C GLN A 32 4.76 3.82 -17.08
N ASN A 33 4.33 3.90 -15.83
CA ASN A 33 3.01 4.39 -15.47
C ASN A 33 3.02 5.25 -14.20
N THR A 34 2.08 6.19 -14.13
CA THR A 34 1.85 7.02 -12.95
C THR A 34 0.47 6.70 -12.39
N TYR A 35 0.43 6.50 -11.08
CA TYR A 35 -0.78 6.28 -10.30
C TYR A 35 -0.98 7.48 -9.38
N ARG A 36 -2.20 7.99 -9.31
CA ARG A 36 -2.62 8.99 -8.34
C ARG A 36 -3.65 8.36 -7.42
N THR A 37 -3.45 8.47 -6.12
CA THR A 37 -4.32 7.83 -5.14
C THR A 37 -4.64 8.82 -4.04
N ILE A 38 -5.92 9.02 -3.77
CA ILE A 38 -6.39 9.76 -2.61
C ILE A 38 -6.79 8.74 -1.56
N VAL A 39 -6.19 8.84 -0.37
CA VAL A 39 -6.49 7.96 0.75
C VAL A 39 -6.85 8.73 1.99
N ARG A 40 -7.83 8.23 2.73
CA ARG A 40 -8.10 8.64 4.09
C ARG A 40 -7.54 7.63 5.08
N GLN A 41 -6.83 8.13 6.07
CA GLN A 41 -6.38 7.38 7.23
C GLN A 41 -7.17 7.83 8.46
N THR A 42 -7.75 6.87 9.17
CA THR A 42 -8.50 7.11 10.41
C THR A 42 -7.95 6.22 11.52
N LEU A 43 -7.60 6.80 12.68
CA LEU A 43 -7.31 6.01 13.88
C LEU A 43 -8.64 5.51 14.46
N LEU A 44 -8.89 4.20 14.42
CA LEU A 44 -10.11 3.60 14.97
C LEU A 44 -10.00 3.38 16.47
N ALA A 45 -8.88 2.81 16.92
CA ALA A 45 -8.69 2.49 18.32
C ALA A 45 -7.22 2.40 18.69
N ARG A 46 -6.92 2.64 19.96
CA ARG A 46 -5.69 2.16 20.60
C ARG A 46 -5.96 0.78 21.17
N LYS A 47 -5.09 -0.17 20.84
CA LYS A 47 -5.17 -1.56 21.31
C LYS A 47 -4.12 -1.77 22.42
N PRO A 48 -4.24 -2.84 23.22
CA PRO A 48 -3.20 -3.22 24.19
C PRO A 48 -1.81 -3.38 23.54
N ASN A 49 -0.76 -3.42 24.36
CA ASN A 49 0.63 -3.60 23.94
C ASN A 49 1.17 -2.51 23.00
N ASN A 50 0.67 -1.28 23.16
CA ASN A 50 1.07 -0.12 22.35
C ASN A 50 0.87 -0.33 20.84
N THR A 51 -0.26 -0.95 20.47
CA THR A 51 -0.64 -1.12 19.08
C THR A 51 -1.84 -0.24 18.73
N TYR A 52 -2.01 0.04 17.44
CA TYR A 52 -3.01 0.96 16.92
C TYR A 52 -3.82 0.27 15.85
N GLN A 53 -5.13 0.46 15.88
CA GLN A 53 -6.04 0.00 14.84
C GLN A 53 -6.36 1.18 13.92
N ILE A 54 -6.06 1.03 12.65
CA ILE A 54 -6.09 2.10 11.67
C ILE A 54 -6.89 1.64 10.47
N LEU A 55 -7.81 2.48 10.03
CA LEU A 55 -8.55 2.34 8.79
C LEU A 55 -7.85 3.14 7.70
N LEU A 56 -7.57 2.48 6.57
CA LEU A 56 -7.13 3.09 5.32
C LEU A 56 -8.24 2.94 4.29
N GLU A 57 -8.71 4.06 3.75
CA GLU A 57 -9.77 4.11 2.74
C GLU A 57 -9.26 4.76 1.47
N VAL A 58 -9.27 4.03 0.35
CA VAL A 58 -9.01 4.59 -0.98
C VAL A 58 -10.26 5.34 -1.44
N LEU A 59 -10.15 6.66 -1.53
CA LEU A 59 -11.23 7.55 -1.95
C LEU A 59 -11.25 7.78 -3.46
N ASP A 60 -10.06 7.81 -4.07
CA ASP A 60 -9.88 7.98 -5.52
C ASP A 60 -8.62 7.26 -5.97
N PHE A 61 -8.67 6.68 -7.16
CA PHE A 61 -7.53 6.02 -7.81
C PHE A 61 -7.57 6.29 -9.31
N GLN A 62 -6.51 6.90 -9.82
CA GLN A 62 -6.35 7.24 -11.23
C GLN A 62 -5.03 6.71 -11.75
N THR A 63 -5.03 6.33 -13.03
CA THR A 63 -3.82 5.89 -13.74
C THR A 63 -3.68 6.68 -15.04
N GLU A 64 -2.45 7.08 -15.39
CA GLU A 64 -2.19 7.84 -16.62
C GLU A 64 -2.27 6.97 -17.88
N LYS A 65 -2.00 5.66 -17.77
CA LYS A 65 -2.13 4.71 -18.88
C LYS A 65 -3.05 3.56 -18.50
N ALA A 66 -4.20 3.48 -19.17
CA ALA A 66 -5.05 2.29 -19.10
C ALA A 66 -4.40 1.16 -19.90
N THR A 67 -3.78 0.21 -19.21
CA THR A 67 -3.37 -1.08 -19.77
C THR A 67 -4.22 -2.18 -19.15
N LEU A 68 -4.31 -3.34 -19.79
CA LEU A 68 -5.07 -4.47 -19.26
C LEU A 68 -4.63 -4.86 -17.83
N PHE A 69 -3.33 -4.74 -17.54
CA PHE A 69 -2.77 -4.96 -16.21
C PHE A 69 -3.29 -3.93 -15.20
N ASN A 70 -3.34 -2.64 -15.57
CA ASN A 70 -3.81 -1.57 -14.68
C ASN A 70 -5.31 -1.66 -14.43
N GLU A 71 -6.09 -2.08 -15.43
CA GLU A 71 -7.52 -2.34 -15.26
C GLU A 71 -7.77 -3.52 -14.32
N LEU A 72 -7.03 -4.62 -14.49
CA LEU A 72 -7.11 -5.77 -13.58
C LEU A 72 -6.71 -5.34 -12.16
N ALA A 73 -5.63 -4.59 -12.01
CA ALA A 73 -5.18 -4.08 -10.72
C ALA A 73 -6.25 -3.19 -10.07
N ALA A 74 -6.92 -2.31 -10.84
CA ALA A 74 -8.00 -1.48 -10.34
C ALA A 74 -9.21 -2.33 -9.87
N ASP A 75 -9.59 -3.36 -10.64
CA ASP A 75 -10.69 -4.27 -10.27
C ASP A 75 -10.35 -5.10 -9.03
N LEU A 76 -9.11 -5.57 -8.88
CA LEU A 76 -8.65 -6.28 -7.69
C LEU A 76 -8.52 -5.34 -6.48
N ASN A 77 -8.10 -4.09 -6.67
CA ASN A 77 -7.96 -3.11 -5.59
C ASN A 77 -9.30 -2.79 -4.91
N GLN A 78 -10.43 -2.99 -5.58
CA GLN A 78 -11.76 -2.85 -4.96
C GLN A 78 -11.92 -3.71 -3.70
N VAL A 79 -11.25 -4.86 -3.66
CA VAL A 79 -11.22 -5.76 -2.50
C VAL A 79 -10.53 -5.12 -1.29
N SER A 80 -9.53 -4.28 -1.54
CA SER A 80 -8.69 -3.62 -0.54
C SER A 80 -8.93 -2.12 -0.41
N ASN A 81 -10.02 -1.58 -0.98
CA ASN A 81 -10.35 -0.16 -0.87
C ASN A 81 -10.55 0.30 0.57
N SER A 82 -11.00 -0.59 1.45
CA SER A 82 -11.07 -0.38 2.89
C SER A 82 -10.23 -1.43 3.59
N LEU A 83 -9.15 -0.99 4.24
CA LEU A 83 -8.23 -1.85 4.94
C LEU A 83 -8.15 -1.44 6.41
N VAL A 84 -8.54 -2.34 7.30
CA VAL A 84 -8.35 -2.18 8.75
C VAL A 84 -7.09 -2.93 9.14
N VAL A 85 -6.08 -2.20 9.57
CA VAL A 85 -4.79 -2.76 9.98
C VAL A 85 -4.52 -2.51 11.45
N GLN A 86 -3.78 -3.43 12.06
CA GLN A 86 -3.13 -3.19 13.33
C GLN A 86 -1.65 -2.85 13.08
N THR A 87 -1.16 -1.77 13.67
CA THR A 87 0.26 -1.38 13.61
C THR A 87 0.87 -1.28 15.01
N ASP A 88 2.20 -1.42 15.09
CA ASP A 88 2.94 -1.09 16.31
C ASP A 88 3.16 0.42 16.48
N VAL A 89 3.88 0.82 17.54
CA VAL A 89 4.26 2.23 17.81
C VAL A 89 5.13 2.87 16.73
N TYR A 90 5.75 2.07 15.88
CA TYR A 90 6.58 2.52 14.77
C TYR A 90 5.82 2.50 13.45
N GLY A 91 4.52 2.17 13.46
CA GLY A 91 3.69 2.07 12.26
C GLY A 91 3.88 0.80 11.45
N ARG A 92 4.65 -0.18 11.93
CA ARG A 92 4.84 -1.45 11.23
C ARG A 92 3.54 -2.25 11.25
N LEU A 93 3.15 -2.80 10.10
CA LEU A 93 1.99 -3.68 9.97
C LEU A 93 2.18 -4.96 10.80
N VAL A 94 1.30 -5.15 11.78
CA VAL A 94 1.20 -6.36 12.61
C VAL A 94 0.28 -7.37 11.93
N ARG A 95 -0.95 -6.96 11.57
CA ARG A 95 -1.94 -7.81 10.89
C ARG A 95 -3.04 -6.99 10.22
N ILE A 96 -3.82 -7.64 9.37
CA ILE A 96 -5.04 -7.08 8.77
C ILE A 96 -6.25 -7.64 9.53
N GLU A 97 -7.09 -6.75 10.05
CA GLU A 97 -8.19 -7.12 10.93
C GLU A 97 -9.52 -7.35 10.20
N ASN A 98 -9.66 -6.86 8.95
CA ASN A 98 -10.89 -6.99 8.15
C ASN A 98 -10.80 -7.98 6.97
N LYS A 99 -9.93 -8.99 7.05
CA LYS A 99 -9.77 -10.02 5.98
C LYS A 99 -11.09 -10.71 5.59
N ALA A 100 -11.97 -10.96 6.56
CA ALA A 100 -13.26 -11.59 6.29
C ALA A 100 -14.14 -10.71 5.37
N ASP A 101 -14.16 -9.41 5.62
CA ASP A 101 -14.92 -8.45 4.81
C ASP A 101 -14.33 -8.36 3.40
N MET A 102 -13.00 -8.34 3.29
CA MET A 102 -12.30 -8.37 1.99
C MET A 102 -12.65 -9.63 1.20
N LEU A 103 -12.66 -10.80 1.84
CA LEU A 103 -13.08 -12.05 1.20
C LEU A 103 -14.54 -12.00 0.73
N GLN A 104 -15.45 -11.40 1.50
CA GLN A 104 -16.84 -11.23 1.06
C GLN A 104 -16.96 -10.28 -0.15
N VAL A 105 -16.17 -9.20 -0.18
CA VAL A 105 -16.09 -8.31 -1.34
C VAL A 105 -15.59 -9.09 -2.55
N TRP A 106 -14.51 -9.85 -2.39
CA TRP A 106 -13.98 -10.68 -3.47
C TRP A 106 -14.99 -11.69 -4.00
N GLN A 107 -15.72 -12.42 -3.14
CA GLN A 107 -16.72 -13.39 -3.60
C GLN A 107 -17.81 -12.75 -4.47
N ARG A 108 -18.17 -11.49 -4.20
CA ARG A 108 -19.14 -10.74 -5.01
C ARG A 108 -18.56 -10.31 -6.35
N LEU A 109 -17.30 -9.86 -6.38
CA LEU A 109 -16.65 -9.34 -7.59
C LEU A 109 -16.10 -10.45 -8.50
N LYS A 110 -15.71 -11.59 -7.93
CA LYS A 110 -15.00 -12.68 -8.61
C LYS A 110 -15.67 -13.12 -9.91
N PRO A 111 -17.00 -13.34 -10.01
CA PRO A 111 -17.62 -13.80 -11.25
C PRO A 111 -17.39 -12.83 -12.41
N ASP A 112 -17.56 -11.54 -12.16
CA ASP A 112 -17.42 -10.50 -13.19
C ASP A 112 -15.96 -10.29 -13.57
N VAL A 113 -15.05 -10.26 -12.59
CA VAL A 113 -13.61 -10.15 -12.81
C VAL A 113 -13.09 -11.35 -13.61
N VAL A 114 -13.42 -12.58 -13.21
CA VAL A 114 -12.99 -13.79 -13.94
C VAL A 114 -13.53 -13.75 -15.36
N LYS A 115 -14.82 -13.44 -15.56
CA LYS A 115 -15.40 -13.35 -16.90
C LYS A 115 -14.70 -12.32 -17.80
N LYS A 116 -14.32 -11.17 -17.23
CA LYS A 116 -13.63 -10.08 -17.95
C LYS A 116 -12.20 -10.46 -18.34
N TYR A 117 -11.49 -11.22 -17.51
CA TYR A 117 -10.05 -11.46 -17.66
C TYR A 117 -9.63 -12.90 -18.00
N GLN A 118 -10.57 -13.86 -18.06
CA GLN A 118 -10.30 -15.29 -18.30
C GLN A 118 -9.56 -15.60 -19.61
N GLN A 119 -9.62 -14.72 -20.61
CA GLN A 119 -8.88 -14.90 -21.88
C GLN A 119 -7.38 -14.62 -21.73
N TYR A 120 -6.99 -13.89 -20.69
CA TYR A 120 -5.61 -13.42 -20.47
C TYR A 120 -4.96 -14.07 -19.26
N TYR A 121 -5.76 -14.47 -18.27
CA TYR A 121 -5.27 -15.06 -17.03
C TYR A 121 -5.93 -16.42 -16.78
N PRO A 122 -5.15 -17.45 -16.41
CA PRO A 122 -5.70 -18.77 -16.11
C PRO A 122 -6.53 -18.75 -14.82
N PRO A 123 -7.52 -19.65 -14.65
CA PRO A 123 -8.31 -19.75 -13.41
C PRO A 123 -7.47 -19.81 -12.13
N ALA A 124 -6.33 -20.50 -12.19
CA ALA A 124 -5.38 -20.63 -11.08
C ALA A 124 -4.87 -19.28 -10.54
N PHE A 125 -4.82 -18.23 -11.37
CA PHE A 125 -4.44 -16.88 -10.93
C PHE A 125 -5.46 -16.32 -9.92
N PHE A 126 -6.75 -16.42 -10.22
CA PHE A 126 -7.82 -15.92 -9.37
C PHE A 126 -8.00 -16.76 -8.10
N GLU A 127 -7.76 -18.07 -8.21
CA GLU A 127 -7.72 -18.97 -7.05
C GLU A 127 -6.54 -18.64 -6.13
N ALA A 128 -5.35 -18.37 -6.68
CA ALA A 128 -4.19 -17.95 -5.91
C ALA A 128 -4.43 -16.61 -5.19
N PHE A 129 -5.08 -15.64 -5.85
CA PHE A 129 -5.47 -14.38 -5.21
C PHE A 129 -6.37 -14.61 -3.98
N GLU A 130 -7.37 -15.47 -4.11
CA GLU A 130 -8.26 -15.84 -3.02
C GLU A 130 -7.55 -16.59 -1.89
N GLN A 131 -6.68 -17.56 -2.24
CA GLN A 131 -5.88 -18.32 -1.28
C GLN A 131 -4.95 -17.40 -0.48
N ASN A 132 -4.33 -16.43 -1.14
CA ASN A 132 -3.44 -15.47 -0.50
C ASN A 132 -4.16 -14.63 0.56
N MET A 133 -5.41 -14.21 0.31
CA MET A 133 -6.21 -13.49 1.30
C MET A 133 -6.58 -14.34 2.52
N ARG A 134 -6.81 -15.65 2.32
CA ARG A 134 -7.13 -16.60 3.40
C ARG A 134 -5.90 -17.00 4.20
N ALA A 135 -4.73 -17.07 3.56
CA ALA A 135 -3.49 -17.44 4.21
C ALA A 135 -3.04 -16.38 5.22
N GLU A 136 -2.65 -16.84 6.40
CA GLU A 136 -2.11 -15.97 7.44
C GLU A 136 -0.74 -15.44 7.03
N GLY A 137 -0.51 -14.13 7.16
CA GLY A 137 0.76 -13.49 6.89
C GLY A 137 1.11 -13.27 5.41
N VAL A 138 0.58 -14.05 4.46
CA VAL A 138 0.92 -13.92 3.03
C VAL A 138 0.42 -12.60 2.46
N PHE A 139 -0.83 -12.25 2.74
CA PHE A 139 -1.43 -11.00 2.29
C PHE A 139 -0.81 -9.78 2.99
N GLU A 140 -0.52 -9.88 4.29
CA GLU A 140 0.20 -8.86 5.06
C GLU A 140 1.59 -8.59 4.49
N LYS A 141 2.34 -9.64 4.12
CA LYS A 141 3.66 -9.52 3.49
C LYS A 141 3.56 -8.79 2.14
N SER A 142 2.59 -9.18 1.31
CA SER A 142 2.34 -8.55 0.02
C SER A 142 2.01 -7.05 0.15
N LEU A 143 1.21 -6.67 1.16
CA LEU A 143 0.81 -5.28 1.41
C LEU A 143 1.91 -4.43 2.05
N ARG A 144 2.80 -5.03 2.84
CA ARG A 144 3.88 -4.31 3.54
C ARG A 144 4.80 -3.54 2.60
N HIS A 145 4.96 -4.02 1.37
CA HIS A 145 5.97 -3.52 0.45
C HIS A 145 5.40 -2.96 -0.87
N LYS A 146 4.11 -3.12 -1.14
CA LYS A 146 3.50 -2.71 -2.41
C LYS A 146 2.61 -1.49 -2.28
N GLY A 147 2.75 -0.60 -3.26
CA GLY A 147 1.87 0.54 -3.49
C GLY A 147 1.68 1.46 -2.28
N LEU A 148 0.47 2.00 -2.19
CA LEU A 148 -0.03 2.89 -1.15
C LEU A 148 0.29 2.43 0.28
N HIS A 149 0.11 1.14 0.58
CA HIS A 149 0.26 0.61 1.94
C HIS A 149 1.73 0.58 2.36
N GLY A 150 2.64 0.24 1.43
CA GLY A 150 4.07 0.37 1.66
C GLY A 150 4.55 1.83 1.81
N VAL A 151 3.80 2.81 1.32
CA VAL A 151 4.09 4.23 1.60
C VAL A 151 3.55 4.63 2.96
N LEU A 152 2.27 4.32 3.24
CA LEU A 152 1.56 4.82 4.41
C LEU A 152 1.88 4.07 5.71
N LEU A 153 2.21 2.79 5.63
CA LEU A 153 2.52 1.93 6.78
C LEU A 153 4.02 1.80 7.03
N ALA A 154 4.87 2.45 6.24
CA ALA A 154 6.31 2.46 6.46
C ALA A 154 6.72 3.64 7.37
N GLY A 155 6.54 3.49 8.68
CA GLY A 155 7.20 4.40 9.63
C GLY A 155 6.59 5.79 9.79
N ILE A 156 5.45 6.08 9.16
CA ILE A 156 4.85 7.43 9.16
C ILE A 156 4.57 7.95 10.57
N TYR A 157 4.36 7.07 11.55
CA TYR A 157 4.07 7.45 12.93
C TYR A 157 5.30 7.82 13.76
N GLY A 158 6.52 7.66 13.23
CA GLY A 158 7.76 7.81 14.01
C GLY A 158 8.83 8.71 13.40
N TYR A 159 8.70 9.10 12.13
CA TYR A 159 9.65 10.03 11.51
C TYR A 159 9.09 11.45 11.60
N GLY A 160 9.69 12.27 12.46
CA GLY A 160 9.64 13.71 12.28
C GLY A 160 10.36 14.01 10.97
N TYR A 161 9.62 14.14 9.88
CA TYR A 161 10.22 14.51 8.62
C TYR A 161 10.63 15.98 8.71
N VAL A 162 11.93 16.22 8.81
CA VAL A 162 12.50 17.56 8.71
C VAL A 162 12.52 17.91 7.21
N PRO A 163 12.00 19.08 6.81
CA PRO A 163 12.21 19.57 5.45
C PRO A 163 13.70 19.44 5.09
N GLU A 164 13.99 18.95 3.89
CA GLU A 164 15.35 18.88 3.31
C GLU A 164 16.27 17.73 3.72
N ALA A 165 15.93 16.91 4.73
CA ALA A 165 16.69 15.70 5.05
C ALA A 165 16.01 14.44 4.47
N ALA A 166 16.67 13.79 3.51
CA ALA A 166 16.20 12.51 2.99
C ALA A 166 16.44 11.38 4.00
N VAL A 167 15.41 10.58 4.27
CA VAL A 167 15.48 9.41 5.15
C VAL A 167 15.69 8.17 4.28
N PRO A 168 16.88 7.53 4.33
CA PRO A 168 17.12 6.29 3.62
C PRO A 168 16.40 5.12 4.31
N GLY A 169 15.95 4.15 3.52
CA GLY A 169 15.37 2.91 4.03
C GLY A 169 15.58 1.78 3.04
N THR A 170 15.93 0.59 3.52
CA THR A 170 16.01 -0.61 2.68
C THR A 170 14.75 -1.44 2.86
N ARG A 171 14.19 -1.93 1.76
CA ARG A 171 13.02 -2.80 1.71
C ARG A 171 13.35 -4.05 0.90
N VAL A 172 12.54 -5.09 1.05
CA VAL A 172 12.62 -6.29 0.22
C VAL A 172 11.26 -6.46 -0.46
N LEU A 173 11.24 -6.43 -1.80
CA LEU A 173 10.09 -6.86 -2.59
C LEU A 173 10.14 -8.38 -2.64
N GLU A 174 9.52 -9.01 -1.67
CA GLU A 174 9.45 -10.47 -1.62
C GLU A 174 8.64 -11.02 -2.80
N GLN A 175 9.12 -12.11 -3.39
CA GLN A 175 8.48 -12.82 -4.51
C GLN A 175 8.15 -11.92 -5.72
N PHE A 176 9.05 -11.03 -6.10
CA PHE A 176 8.82 -10.09 -7.21
C PHE A 176 8.68 -10.81 -8.56
N PHE A 177 9.56 -11.79 -8.85
CA PHE A 177 9.44 -12.75 -9.94
C PHE A 177 9.79 -14.15 -9.44
N ASN A 178 8.90 -15.14 -9.64
CA ASN A 178 9.19 -16.56 -9.35
C ASN A 178 9.86 -16.83 -7.99
N ASN A 179 9.39 -16.16 -6.92
CA ASN A 179 9.95 -16.26 -5.56
C ASN A 179 11.33 -15.62 -5.34
N ILE A 180 11.80 -14.75 -6.23
CA ILE A 180 13.00 -13.94 -6.01
C ILE A 180 12.63 -12.68 -5.23
N ASP A 181 13.29 -12.50 -4.09
CA ASP A 181 13.18 -11.33 -3.25
C ASP A 181 14.16 -10.26 -3.74
N LEU A 182 13.66 -9.06 -4.06
CA LEU A 182 14.51 -7.97 -4.55
C LEU A 182 14.68 -6.85 -3.52
N PRO A 183 15.91 -6.41 -3.21
CA PRO A 183 16.12 -5.27 -2.34
C PRO A 183 15.66 -3.98 -3.05
N LEU A 184 14.71 -3.27 -2.45
CA LEU A 184 14.27 -1.95 -2.86
C LEU A 184 14.89 -0.92 -1.91
N GLN A 185 15.89 -0.20 -2.39
CA GLN A 185 16.44 0.95 -1.67
C GLN A 185 15.46 2.11 -1.81
N THR A 186 15.12 2.76 -0.70
CA THR A 186 14.16 3.86 -0.67
C THR A 186 14.75 5.10 -0.03
N SER A 187 14.28 6.26 -0.48
CA SER A 187 14.63 7.56 0.06
C SER A 187 13.35 8.38 0.21
N THR A 188 13.03 8.80 1.43
CA THR A 188 11.84 9.62 1.70
C THR A 188 12.27 11.03 2.07
N ARG A 189 11.80 12.04 1.34
CA ARG A 189 12.03 13.46 1.66
C ARG A 189 10.69 14.12 1.93
N ALA A 190 10.57 14.87 3.03
CA ALA A 190 9.47 15.80 3.19
C ALA A 190 9.83 17.18 2.65
N VAL A 191 8.85 17.82 2.05
CA VAL A 191 8.86 19.26 1.75
C VAL A 191 7.59 19.87 2.32
N ALA A 192 7.64 21.17 2.62
CA ALA A 192 6.45 21.91 3.01
C ALA A 192 5.38 21.75 1.93
N GLY A 193 4.16 21.42 2.35
CA GLY A 193 3.02 21.35 1.44
C GLY A 193 2.59 22.74 0.96
N PRO A 194 1.68 22.79 -0.04
CA PRO A 194 1.15 24.04 -0.56
C PRO A 194 0.33 24.83 0.49
N GLU A 195 -0.19 24.15 1.52
CA GLU A 195 -0.93 24.78 2.62
C GLU A 195 -0.18 24.66 3.97
N PRO A 196 -0.34 25.64 4.88
CA PRO A 196 0.23 25.57 6.22
C PRO A 196 -0.19 24.31 6.98
N GLY A 197 0.78 23.56 7.50
CA GLY A 197 0.55 22.32 8.23
C GLY A 197 0.43 21.06 7.36
N GLN A 198 0.47 21.19 6.03
CA GLN A 198 0.61 20.06 5.12
C GLN A 198 2.08 19.74 4.86
N LEU A 199 2.38 18.45 4.66
CA LEU A 199 3.69 17.96 4.25
C LEU A 199 3.52 17.12 2.98
N THR A 200 4.36 17.36 1.98
CA THR A 200 4.46 16.50 0.80
C THR A 200 5.62 15.55 1.00
N LEU A 201 5.35 14.25 0.94
CA LEU A 201 6.38 13.21 1.03
C LEU A 201 6.74 12.71 -0.36
N HIS A 202 8.02 12.86 -0.73
CA HIS A 202 8.60 12.27 -1.93
C HIS A 202 9.31 10.98 -1.54
N LEU A 203 8.73 9.84 -1.93
CA LEU A 203 9.36 8.54 -1.80
C LEU A 203 9.97 8.13 -3.14
N THR A 204 11.28 7.97 -3.19
CA THR A 204 11.98 7.34 -4.32
C THR A 204 12.33 5.92 -3.95
N GLY A 205 12.15 4.98 -4.88
CA GLY A 205 12.54 3.58 -4.72
C GLY A 205 13.37 3.12 -5.90
N THR A 206 14.50 2.46 -5.65
CA THR A 206 15.39 1.92 -6.68
C THR A 206 15.70 0.46 -6.39
N LEU A 207 15.47 -0.40 -7.38
CA LEU A 207 15.89 -1.79 -7.38
C LEU A 207 17.32 -1.85 -7.91
N HIS A 208 18.19 -2.58 -7.20
CA HIS A 208 19.57 -2.87 -7.62
C HIS A 208 19.74 -4.35 -7.90
#